data_AF-A0A349GVQ5-F1
#
_entry.id   AF-A0A349GVQ5-F1
#
_cell.length_a   1.000
_cell.length_b   1.000
_cell.length_c   1.000
_cell.angle_alpha   90.00
_cell.angle_beta   90.00
_cell.angle_gamma   90.00
#
_symmetry.space_group_name_H-M   'P 1'
#
loop_
_entity.id
_entity.type
_entity.pdbx_description
1 polymer ?
#
loop_
_entity_poly.entity_id
_entity_poly.type
_entity_poly.pdbx_seq_one_letter_code
_entity_poly.pdbx_strand_id
1 'polypeptide(L)'
;ETHYLAGGNVLNVARALIAADKANIQLTFKRAVAIDLAGRDVEEAVRTSVQPKVIDCPHPDKTPLGLDAVAKDGIRLLVKARVTVRANIERLVGGAGEDTIVARVGQGIVSAIGSSPTYKDVLENPDMISRKVLNSGLDAQTGFEIVSIDIADISVAGMGDVANVGAKLETERAEADKKMRQAEAEGRKAMAVAQEQEMRALVQEMNAKVIEARADVPRALAEALRSGNMGAIDFYRLQNIESDTAMRRNIAGEDSRNDI
;
A
#
# COMPACT_ATOMS: atom_id res chain seq x y z
N GLU A 1 28.20 29.32 -48.68
CA GLU A 1 27.11 30.00 -49.41
C GLU A 1 25.77 29.30 -49.24
N THR A 2 25.61 28.05 -49.70
CA THR A 2 24.35 27.29 -49.61
C THR A 2 23.75 27.21 -48.20
N HIS A 3 24.59 27.07 -47.17
CA HIS A 3 24.15 27.01 -45.78
C HIS A 3 23.56 28.34 -45.26
N TYR A 4 24.18 29.46 -45.64
CA TYR A 4 23.69 30.81 -45.29
C TYR A 4 22.36 31.11 -45.98
N LEU A 5 22.25 30.73 -47.27
CA LEU A 5 21.01 30.87 -48.04
C LEU A 5 19.86 30.01 -47.48
N ALA A 6 20.17 28.90 -46.81
CA ALA A 6 19.21 28.05 -46.12
C ALA A 6 18.80 28.58 -44.73
N GLY A 7 19.27 29.77 -44.33
CA GLY A 7 18.97 30.37 -43.02
C GLY A 7 19.84 29.88 -41.87
N GLY A 8 20.93 29.16 -42.16
CA GLY A 8 21.84 28.63 -41.15
C GLY A 8 22.86 29.64 -40.62
N ASN A 9 23.34 29.42 -39.40
CA ASN A 9 24.30 30.27 -38.72
C ASN A 9 25.74 29.83 -39.00
N VAL A 10 26.33 30.41 -40.05
CA VAL A 10 27.71 30.13 -40.48
C VAL A 10 28.74 30.39 -39.38
N LEU A 11 28.53 31.42 -38.54
CA LEU A 11 29.45 31.78 -37.47
C LEU A 11 29.46 30.68 -36.38
N ASN A 12 28.29 30.19 -36.01
CA ASN A 12 28.13 29.13 -35.02
C ASN A 12 28.81 27.83 -35.49
N VAL A 13 28.56 27.43 -36.75
CA VAL A 13 29.19 26.26 -37.36
C VAL A 13 30.71 26.37 -37.43
N ALA A 14 31.25 27.55 -37.78
CA ALA A 14 32.69 27.76 -37.83
C ALA A 14 33.35 27.63 -36.44
N ARG A 15 32.72 28.20 -35.39
CA ARG A 15 33.20 28.08 -34.01
C ARG A 15 33.16 26.63 -33.52
N ALA A 16 32.06 25.93 -33.79
CA ALA A 16 31.89 24.54 -33.43
C ALA A 16 32.95 23.63 -34.09
N LEU A 17 33.29 23.87 -35.36
CA LEU A 17 34.33 23.11 -36.07
C LEU A 17 35.72 23.35 -35.48
N ILE A 18 36.07 24.60 -35.15
CA ILE A 18 37.34 24.92 -34.50
C ILE A 18 37.42 24.27 -33.11
N ALA A 19 36.33 24.31 -32.34
CA ALA A 19 36.26 23.68 -31.04
C ALA A 19 36.37 22.15 -31.13
N ALA A 20 35.72 21.54 -32.12
CA ALA A 20 35.77 20.10 -32.36
C ALA A 20 37.17 19.64 -32.75
N ASP A 21 37.84 20.36 -33.64
CA ASP A 21 39.22 20.07 -34.07
C ASP A 21 40.19 20.13 -32.88
N LYS A 22 40.12 21.19 -32.06
CA LYS A 22 40.94 21.31 -30.83
C LYS A 22 40.66 20.22 -29.79
N ALA A 23 39.45 19.68 -29.78
CA ALA A 23 39.04 18.62 -28.87
C ALA A 23 39.21 17.20 -29.45
N ASN A 24 39.82 17.04 -30.63
CA ASN A 24 39.96 15.77 -31.36
C ASN A 24 38.61 15.05 -31.62
N ILE A 25 37.55 15.81 -31.87
CA ILE A 25 36.22 15.29 -32.19
C ILE A 25 36.03 15.29 -33.71
N GLN A 26 35.64 14.15 -34.28
CA GLN A 26 35.36 14.04 -35.72
C GLN A 26 34.01 14.68 -36.09
N LEU A 27 34.02 16.00 -36.33
CA LEU A 27 32.88 16.76 -36.83
C LEU A 27 33.15 17.24 -38.27
N THR A 28 32.37 16.72 -39.23
CA THR A 28 32.46 17.19 -40.62
C THR A 28 31.57 18.42 -40.85
N PHE A 29 31.99 19.29 -41.77
CA PHE A 29 31.21 20.48 -42.14
C PHE A 29 29.76 20.15 -42.51
N LYS A 30 29.54 19.06 -43.27
CA LYS A 30 28.19 18.60 -43.65
C LYS A 30 27.32 18.27 -42.43
N ARG A 31 27.89 17.64 -41.40
CA ARG A 31 27.17 17.30 -40.17
C ARG A 31 26.92 18.51 -39.30
N ALA A 32 27.89 19.41 -39.17
CA ALA A 32 27.72 20.66 -38.44
C ALA A 32 26.56 21.49 -39.03
N VAL A 33 26.53 21.61 -40.37
CA VAL A 33 25.43 22.25 -41.10
C VAL A 33 24.08 21.55 -40.87
N ALA A 34 24.06 20.21 -40.87
CA ALA A 34 22.83 19.45 -40.63
C ALA A 34 22.27 19.63 -39.20
N ILE A 35 23.14 19.74 -38.19
CA ILE A 35 22.74 20.00 -36.80
C ILE A 35 22.14 21.41 -36.67
N ASP A 36 22.80 22.41 -37.25
CA ASP A 36 22.35 23.81 -37.23
C ASP A 36 21.00 23.98 -37.94
N LEU A 37 20.85 23.38 -39.13
CA LEU A 37 19.59 23.41 -39.89
C LEU A 37 18.46 22.61 -39.22
N ALA A 38 18.79 21.65 -38.35
CA ALA A 38 17.80 20.95 -37.52
C ALA A 38 17.33 21.81 -36.32
N GLY A 39 17.82 23.05 -36.19
CA GLY A 39 17.47 23.97 -35.11
C GLY A 39 18.17 23.67 -33.79
N ARG A 40 19.27 22.92 -33.81
CA ARG A 40 20.07 22.60 -32.62
C ARG A 40 21.36 23.39 -32.61
N ASP A 41 21.82 23.79 -31.43
CA ASP A 41 23.08 24.49 -31.29
C ASP A 41 24.28 23.53 -31.42
N VAL A 42 25.05 23.70 -32.50
CA VAL A 42 26.23 22.89 -32.80
C VAL A 42 27.38 23.18 -31.83
N GLU A 43 27.55 24.43 -31.41
CA GLU A 43 28.62 24.82 -30.49
C GLU A 43 28.36 24.22 -29.10
N GLU A 44 27.10 24.29 -28.63
CA GLU A 44 26.69 23.64 -27.38
C GLU A 44 26.87 22.13 -27.44
N ALA A 45 26.54 21.49 -28.57
CA ALA A 45 26.72 20.05 -28.75
C ALA A 45 28.19 19.63 -28.66
N VAL A 46 29.11 20.37 -29.30
CA VAL A 46 30.55 20.11 -29.20
C VAL A 46 31.04 20.34 -27.77
N ARG A 47 30.63 21.43 -27.13
CA ARG A 47 30.99 21.71 -25.73
C ARG A 47 30.52 20.60 -24.79
N THR A 48 29.28 20.13 -24.95
CA THR A 48 28.69 19.06 -24.15
C THR A 48 29.34 17.69 -24.43
N SER A 49 29.97 17.53 -25.59
CA SER A 49 30.75 16.33 -25.91
C SER A 49 32.07 16.30 -25.13
N VAL A 50 32.73 17.45 -24.98
CA VAL A 50 34.00 17.60 -24.23
C VAL A 50 33.75 17.64 -22.71
N GLN A 51 32.77 18.44 -22.29
CA GLN A 51 32.40 18.64 -20.91
C GLN A 51 30.99 18.08 -20.69
N PRO A 52 30.85 16.92 -20.02
CA PRO A 52 29.54 16.35 -19.74
C PRO A 52 28.64 17.32 -18.98
N LYS A 53 27.35 17.31 -19.33
CA LYS A 53 26.32 18.14 -18.70
C LYS A 53 25.56 17.29 -17.68
N VAL A 54 25.25 17.87 -16.52
CA VAL A 54 24.42 17.24 -15.50
C VAL A 54 22.97 17.69 -15.68
N ILE A 55 22.06 16.73 -15.72
CA ILE A 55 20.61 16.95 -15.85
C ILE A 55 19.92 16.32 -14.65
N ASP A 56 19.05 17.08 -13.98
CA ASP A 56 18.25 16.57 -12.86
C ASP A 56 17.04 15.76 -13.37
N CYS A 57 16.81 14.61 -12.75
CA CYS A 57 15.71 13.69 -13.01
C CYS A 57 14.93 13.46 -11.70
N PRO A 58 13.69 13.95 -11.57
CA PRO A 58 12.88 14.68 -12.55
C PRO A 58 13.30 16.16 -12.66
N HIS A 59 12.87 16.84 -13.73
CA HIS A 59 13.13 18.28 -13.87
C HIS A 59 12.52 19.05 -12.68
N PRO A 60 13.26 19.98 -12.07
CA PRO A 60 12.84 20.70 -10.86
C PRO A 60 11.51 21.46 -11.06
N ASP A 61 11.26 21.94 -12.27
CA ASP A 61 10.04 22.69 -12.60
C ASP A 61 8.79 21.81 -12.76
N LYS A 62 8.96 20.54 -13.16
CA LYS A 62 7.85 19.62 -13.46
C LYS A 62 7.44 18.82 -12.22
N THR A 63 8.38 18.45 -11.36
CA THR A 63 8.10 17.61 -10.19
C THR A 63 9.06 17.91 -9.04
N PRO A 64 8.76 18.88 -8.17
CA PRO A 64 9.67 19.30 -7.11
C PRO A 64 9.91 18.24 -6.01
N LEU A 65 8.95 17.30 -5.85
CA LEU A 65 9.03 16.24 -4.85
C LEU A 65 9.94 15.06 -5.23
N GLY A 66 10.36 14.94 -6.50
CA GLY A 66 11.16 13.80 -6.99
C GLY A 66 10.31 12.73 -7.70
N LEU A 67 10.98 11.70 -8.22
CA LEU A 67 10.36 10.54 -8.84
C LEU A 67 9.72 9.66 -7.77
N ASP A 68 8.50 9.24 -8.03
CA ASP A 68 7.73 8.40 -7.14
C ASP A 68 7.75 6.94 -7.58
N ALA A 69 8.13 6.04 -6.68
CA ALA A 69 8.16 4.61 -6.92
C ALA A 69 7.74 3.82 -5.67
N VAL A 70 7.12 2.65 -5.87
CA VAL A 70 6.67 1.78 -4.78
C VAL A 70 7.45 0.48 -4.84
N ALA A 71 8.09 0.09 -3.72
CA ALA A 71 8.77 -1.20 -3.59
C ALA A 71 7.75 -2.35 -3.38
N LYS A 72 8.17 -3.62 -3.50
CA LYS A 72 7.26 -4.78 -3.39
C LYS A 72 6.59 -4.93 -2.03
N ASP A 73 7.16 -4.33 -0.99
CA ASP A 73 6.60 -4.27 0.36
C ASP A 73 5.52 -3.18 0.53
N GLY A 74 5.19 -2.46 -0.55
CA GLY A 74 4.14 -1.45 -0.57
C GLY A 74 4.57 -0.08 -0.05
N ILE A 75 5.87 0.14 0.20
CA ILE A 75 6.37 1.41 0.69
C ILE A 75 6.76 2.31 -0.48
N ARG A 76 6.29 3.56 -0.40
CA ARG A 76 6.49 4.58 -1.42
C ARG A 76 7.78 5.35 -1.15
N LEU A 77 8.63 5.45 -2.16
CA LEU A 77 9.92 6.12 -2.14
C LEU A 77 9.92 7.30 -3.12
N LEU A 78 10.45 8.43 -2.68
CA LEU A 78 10.74 9.61 -3.47
C LEU A 78 12.23 9.63 -3.76
N VAL A 79 12.58 9.67 -5.04
CA VAL A 79 13.97 9.61 -5.49
C VAL A 79 14.29 10.78 -6.39
N LYS A 80 15.43 11.42 -6.15
CA LYS A 80 16.00 12.44 -7.03
C LYS A 80 17.30 11.90 -7.58
N ALA A 81 17.46 11.94 -8.89
CA ALA A 81 18.66 11.48 -9.57
C ALA A 81 19.28 12.60 -10.40
N ARG A 82 20.59 12.54 -10.57
CA ARG A 82 21.38 13.38 -11.47
C ARG A 82 21.95 12.49 -12.57
N VAL A 83 21.68 12.87 -13.80
CA VAL A 83 22.15 12.15 -14.97
C VAL A 83 23.25 12.96 -15.63
N THR A 84 24.45 12.40 -15.70
CA THR A 84 25.56 13.01 -16.43
C THR A 84 25.52 12.50 -17.87
N VAL A 85 25.27 13.41 -18.81
CA VAL A 85 25.16 13.08 -20.24
C VAL A 85 26.26 13.74 -21.06
N ARG A 86 26.67 13.05 -22.12
CA ARG A 86 27.58 13.55 -23.16
C ARG A 86 26.83 13.62 -24.48
N ALA A 87 27.04 14.67 -25.27
CA ALA A 87 26.43 14.73 -26.60
C ALA A 87 27.09 13.73 -27.56
N ASN A 88 26.28 12.89 -28.20
CA ASN A 88 26.72 12.01 -29.28
C ASN A 88 26.44 12.68 -30.63
N ILE A 89 27.49 13.26 -31.20
CA ILE A 89 27.42 14.06 -32.43
C ILE A 89 26.98 13.21 -33.63
N GLU A 90 27.10 11.89 -33.59
CA GLU A 90 26.63 11.00 -34.68
C GLU A 90 25.12 10.86 -34.72
N ARG A 91 24.48 10.87 -33.54
CA ARG A 91 23.05 10.60 -33.39
C ARG A 91 22.25 11.86 -33.04
N LEU A 92 22.90 13.02 -32.97
CA LEU A 92 22.27 14.27 -32.56
C LEU A 92 21.19 14.74 -33.55
N VAL A 93 21.37 14.47 -34.85
CA VAL A 93 20.37 14.78 -35.88
C VAL A 93 19.35 13.66 -35.95
N GLY A 94 18.10 13.95 -35.58
CA GLY A 94 17.00 12.98 -35.55
C GLY A 94 16.91 12.13 -34.27
N GLY A 95 17.90 12.22 -33.38
CA GLY A 95 17.86 11.56 -32.07
C GLY A 95 16.94 12.26 -31.07
N ALA A 96 16.42 11.49 -30.12
CA ALA A 96 15.59 12.03 -29.05
C ALA A 96 16.36 13.05 -28.18
N GLY A 97 15.64 14.05 -27.66
CA GLY A 97 16.20 15.14 -26.84
C GLY A 97 16.37 14.79 -25.36
N GLU A 98 16.77 15.79 -24.56
CA GLU A 98 17.00 15.66 -23.12
C GLU A 98 15.74 15.18 -22.37
N ASP A 99 14.56 15.71 -22.71
CA ASP A 99 13.27 15.31 -22.11
C ASP A 99 13.01 13.80 -22.20
N THR A 100 13.36 13.19 -23.34
CA THR A 100 13.16 11.74 -23.55
C THR A 100 14.11 10.91 -22.69
N ILE A 101 15.34 11.39 -22.49
CA ILE A 101 16.31 10.72 -21.61
C ILE A 101 15.83 10.78 -20.17
N VAL A 102 15.38 11.95 -19.70
CA VAL A 102 14.83 12.12 -18.35
C VAL A 102 13.63 11.20 -18.13
N ALA A 103 12.73 11.09 -19.11
CA ALA A 103 11.58 10.19 -19.02
C ALA A 103 11.99 8.71 -18.96
N ARG A 104 12.92 8.27 -19.82
CA ARG A 104 13.42 6.88 -19.86
C ARG A 104 14.20 6.51 -18.61
N VAL A 105 15.08 7.39 -18.14
CA VAL A 105 15.82 7.20 -16.88
C VAL A 105 14.85 7.17 -15.71
N GLY A 106 13.86 8.07 -15.68
CA GLY A 106 12.80 8.05 -14.67
C GLY A 106 12.04 6.73 -14.64
N GLN A 107 11.61 6.23 -15.80
CA GLN A 107 10.97 4.91 -15.91
C GLN A 107 11.90 3.78 -15.42
N GLY A 108 13.18 3.83 -15.80
CA GLY A 108 14.18 2.86 -15.38
C GLY A 108 14.34 2.83 -13.86
N ILE A 109 14.43 4.00 -13.22
CA ILE A 109 14.54 4.15 -11.77
C ILE A 109 13.29 3.58 -11.08
N VAL A 110 12.09 3.95 -11.55
CA VAL A 110 10.82 3.44 -11.00
C VAL A 110 10.73 1.92 -11.12
N SER A 111 11.15 1.37 -12.26
CA SER A 111 11.17 -0.09 -12.47
C SER A 111 12.19 -0.79 -11.57
N ALA A 112 13.38 -0.20 -11.38
CA ALA A 112 14.40 -0.74 -10.50
C ALA A 112 13.92 -0.80 -9.04
N ILE A 113 13.28 0.28 -8.56
CA ILE A 113 12.72 0.33 -7.20
C ILE A 113 11.56 -0.67 -7.06
N GLY A 114 10.63 -0.71 -8.02
CA GLY A 114 9.50 -1.65 -7.99
C GLY A 114 9.88 -3.12 -8.10
N SER A 115 11.09 -3.41 -8.59
CA SER A 115 11.62 -4.77 -8.60
C SER A 115 12.25 -5.21 -7.27
N SER A 116 12.56 -4.26 -6.38
CA SER A 116 13.23 -4.51 -5.11
C SER A 116 12.26 -5.14 -4.09
N PRO A 117 12.71 -6.14 -3.30
CA PRO A 117 11.83 -6.84 -2.37
C PRO A 117 11.39 -5.94 -1.22
N THR A 118 12.29 -5.11 -0.68
CA THR A 118 11.96 -4.16 0.38
C THR A 118 12.52 -2.76 0.09
N TYR A 119 11.93 -1.75 0.71
CA TYR A 119 12.44 -0.37 0.68
C TYR A 119 13.82 -0.24 1.36
N LYS A 120 14.12 -1.13 2.32
CA LYS A 120 15.41 -1.15 3.03
C LYS A 120 16.56 -1.48 2.07
N ASP A 121 16.36 -2.44 1.17
CA ASP A 121 17.38 -2.81 0.18
C ASP A 121 17.76 -1.63 -0.72
N VAL A 122 16.78 -0.78 -1.02
CA VAL A 122 16.97 0.44 -1.82
C VAL A 122 17.72 1.52 -1.04
N LEU A 123 17.40 1.69 0.25
CA LEU A 123 18.07 2.65 1.14
C LEU A 123 19.49 2.23 1.49
N GLU A 124 19.76 0.93 1.66
CA GLU A 124 21.08 0.40 1.98
C GLU A 124 22.05 0.53 0.79
N ASN A 125 21.56 0.32 -0.44
CA ASN A 125 22.39 0.32 -1.64
C ASN A 125 21.73 1.07 -2.81
N PRO A 126 21.72 2.42 -2.79
CA PRO A 126 21.14 3.24 -3.86
C PRO A 126 21.82 3.00 -5.23
N ASP A 127 23.11 2.63 -5.23
CA ASP A 127 23.89 2.34 -6.43
C ASP A 127 23.41 1.11 -7.23
N MET A 128 22.55 0.27 -6.64
CA MET A 128 21.93 -0.82 -7.41
C MET A 128 20.95 -0.30 -8.44
N ILE A 129 20.27 0.83 -8.15
CA ILE A 129 19.36 1.48 -9.09
C ILE A 129 20.14 1.94 -10.31
N SER A 130 21.19 2.73 -10.11
CA SER A 130 21.98 3.30 -11.21
C SER A 130 22.56 2.23 -12.13
N ARG A 131 23.14 1.16 -11.58
CA ARG A 131 23.68 0.03 -12.36
C ARG A 131 22.60 -0.68 -13.17
N LYS A 132 21.44 -0.95 -12.58
CA LYS A 132 20.33 -1.63 -13.27
C LYS A 132 19.77 -0.79 -14.43
N VAL A 133 19.70 0.52 -14.21
CA VAL A 133 19.21 1.50 -15.18
C VAL A 133 20.21 1.69 -16.33
N LEU A 134 21.51 1.79 -16.05
CA LEU A 134 22.57 1.86 -17.06
C LEU A 134 22.60 0.59 -17.94
N ASN A 135 22.46 -0.59 -17.34
CA ASN A 135 22.42 -1.87 -18.07
C ASN A 135 21.21 -2.01 -19.02
N SER A 136 20.18 -1.17 -18.87
CA SER A 136 18.97 -1.23 -19.69
C SER A 136 19.12 -0.53 -21.04
N GLY A 137 20.25 0.13 -21.33
CA GLY A 137 20.54 0.72 -22.65
C GLY A 137 19.59 1.86 -23.05
N LEU A 138 19.30 2.76 -22.11
CA LEU A 138 18.28 3.82 -22.25
C LEU A 138 18.66 4.92 -23.26
N ASP A 139 19.94 5.00 -23.60
CA ASP A 139 20.55 5.93 -24.55
C ASP A 139 20.38 5.51 -26.02
N ALA A 140 19.83 4.31 -26.28
CA ALA A 140 19.53 3.83 -27.63
C ALA A 140 18.64 4.82 -28.39
N GLN A 141 19.07 5.24 -29.59
CA GLN A 141 18.36 6.19 -30.45
C GLN A 141 18.18 7.60 -29.85
N THR A 142 18.99 7.97 -28.86
CA THR A 142 19.03 9.34 -28.33
C THR A 142 20.24 10.11 -28.86
N GLY A 143 20.16 11.44 -28.85
CA GLY A 143 21.27 12.31 -29.26
C GLY A 143 22.39 12.42 -28.21
N PHE A 144 22.25 11.72 -27.09
CA PHE A 144 23.20 11.78 -25.97
C PHE A 144 23.59 10.37 -25.52
N GLU A 145 24.72 10.29 -24.85
CA GLU A 145 25.25 9.10 -24.21
C GLU A 145 25.23 9.34 -22.70
N ILE A 146 24.74 8.36 -21.94
CA ILE A 146 24.68 8.46 -20.48
C ILE A 146 26.02 8.00 -19.91
N VAL A 147 26.72 8.91 -19.24
CA VAL A 147 28.01 8.62 -18.60
C VAL A 147 27.81 8.04 -17.21
N SER A 148 26.97 8.68 -16.39
CA SER A 148 26.63 8.23 -15.05
C SER A 148 25.19 8.59 -14.69
N ILE A 149 24.63 7.84 -13.76
CA ILE A 149 23.36 8.13 -13.10
C ILE A 149 23.66 8.07 -11.60
N ASP A 150 23.57 9.22 -10.94
CA ASP A 150 23.88 9.37 -9.53
C ASP A 150 22.58 9.64 -8.78
N ILE A 151 22.31 8.92 -7.69
CA ILE A 151 21.13 9.18 -6.88
C ILE A 151 21.46 10.29 -5.88
N ALA A 152 20.81 11.43 -6.01
CA ALA A 152 21.07 12.62 -5.20
C ALA A 152 20.35 12.56 -3.84
N ASP A 153 19.14 11.99 -3.81
CA ASP A 153 18.32 11.89 -2.61
C ASP A 153 17.32 10.72 -2.72
N ILE A 154 17.09 10.00 -1.62
CA ILE A 154 16.05 8.98 -1.48
C ILE A 154 15.37 9.19 -0.13
N SER A 155 14.05 9.38 -0.16
CA SER A 155 13.21 9.51 1.03
C SER A 155 11.96 8.64 0.93
N VAL A 156 11.36 8.32 2.07
CA VAL A 156 10.08 7.60 2.12
C VAL A 156 8.94 8.62 2.06
N ALA A 157 8.05 8.50 1.07
CA ALA A 157 6.94 9.41 0.90
C ALA A 157 6.02 9.41 2.13
N GLY A 158 5.61 10.61 2.57
CA GLY A 158 4.71 10.77 3.71
C GLY A 158 5.40 10.79 5.08
N MET A 159 6.72 10.64 5.13
CA MET A 159 7.52 10.80 6.33
C MET A 159 8.55 11.90 6.10
N GLY A 160 8.23 13.13 6.50
CA GLY A 160 9.23 14.21 6.51
C GLY A 160 10.39 13.83 7.44
N ASP A 161 11.61 14.15 7.04
CA ASP A 161 12.91 14.05 7.74
C ASP A 161 12.91 13.45 9.15
N VAL A 162 12.54 12.17 9.30
CA VAL A 162 12.53 11.50 10.60
C VAL A 162 13.38 10.26 10.51
N ALA A 163 14.46 10.28 11.29
CA ALA A 163 15.52 9.28 11.41
C ALA A 163 15.05 7.84 11.70
N ASN A 164 13.74 7.57 11.84
CA ASN A 164 13.17 6.29 12.25
C ASN A 164 11.87 5.91 11.50
N VAL A 165 11.92 5.90 10.16
CA VAL A 165 10.80 5.41 9.32
C VAL A 165 10.34 4.00 9.74
N GLY A 166 11.29 3.11 10.04
CA GLY A 166 10.99 1.75 10.48
C GLY A 166 10.13 1.68 11.74
N ALA A 167 10.49 2.43 12.79
CA ALA A 167 9.76 2.42 14.06
C ALA A 167 8.33 2.95 13.91
N LYS A 168 8.14 3.97 13.06
CA LYS A 168 6.81 4.54 12.80
C LYS A 168 5.92 3.55 12.07
N LEU A 169 6.42 2.91 11.00
CA LEU A 169 5.69 1.87 10.28
C LEU A 169 5.33 0.69 11.18
N GLU A 170 6.24 0.28 12.07
CA GLU A 170 5.95 -0.77 13.05
C GLU A 170 4.88 -0.35 14.05
N THR A 171 4.89 0.91 14.51
CA THR A 171 3.87 1.44 15.40
C THR A 171 2.50 1.47 14.71
N GLU A 172 2.43 1.94 13.47
CA GLU A 172 1.18 1.97 12.69
C GLU A 172 0.63 0.56 12.44
N ARG A 173 1.50 -0.40 12.13
CA ARG A 173 1.12 -1.83 12.02
C ARG A 173 0.59 -2.37 13.35
N ALA A 174 1.27 -2.09 14.46
CA ALA A 174 0.84 -2.52 15.78
C ALA A 174 -0.49 -1.90 16.22
N GLU A 175 -0.75 -0.65 15.86
CA GLU A 175 -2.05 0.02 16.11
C GLU A 175 -3.17 -0.60 15.28
N ALA A 176 -2.91 -0.90 14.01
CA ALA A 176 -3.87 -1.58 13.15
C ALA A 176 -4.21 -2.98 13.71
N ASP A 177 -3.20 -3.76 14.10
CA ASP A 177 -3.37 -5.07 14.73
C ASP A 177 -4.13 -4.98 16.05
N LYS A 178 -3.84 -3.97 16.87
CA LYS A 178 -4.56 -3.71 18.12
C LYS A 178 -6.04 -3.44 17.87
N LYS A 179 -6.37 -2.59 16.89
CA LYS A 179 -7.77 -2.30 16.51
C LYS A 179 -8.48 -3.53 15.99
N MET A 180 -7.83 -4.33 15.14
CA MET A 180 -8.39 -5.59 14.63
C MET A 180 -8.70 -6.55 15.77
N ARG A 181 -7.74 -6.78 16.68
CA ARG A 181 -7.95 -7.65 17.84
C ARG A 181 -8.98 -7.13 18.83
N GLN A 182 -9.08 -5.80 19.01
CA GLN A 182 -10.14 -5.19 19.81
C GLN A 182 -11.52 -5.45 19.18
N ALA A 183 -11.65 -5.25 17.87
CA ALA A 183 -12.90 -5.52 17.13
C ALA A 183 -13.30 -7.00 17.20
N GLU A 184 -12.34 -7.93 17.07
CA GLU A 184 -12.61 -9.36 17.25
C GLU A 184 -13.05 -9.70 18.68
N ALA A 185 -12.43 -9.10 19.68
CA ALA A 185 -12.80 -9.31 21.08
C ALA A 185 -14.20 -8.76 21.39
N GLU A 186 -14.55 -7.60 20.85
CA GLU A 186 -15.90 -7.03 20.94
C GLU A 186 -16.92 -7.90 20.21
N GLY A 187 -16.61 -8.39 19.01
CA GLY A 187 -17.44 -9.33 18.27
C GLY A 187 -17.71 -10.61 19.06
N ARG A 188 -16.68 -11.20 19.68
CA ARG A 188 -16.83 -12.38 20.56
C ARG A 188 -17.70 -12.09 21.78
N LYS A 189 -17.54 -10.92 22.41
CA LYS A 189 -18.39 -10.52 23.54
C LYS A 189 -19.85 -10.37 23.11
N ALA A 190 -20.11 -9.74 21.98
CA ALA A 190 -21.45 -9.57 21.44
C ALA A 190 -22.11 -10.93 21.12
N MET A 191 -21.36 -11.86 20.50
CA MET A 191 -21.85 -13.22 20.25
C MET A 191 -22.14 -13.99 21.55
N ALA A 192 -21.26 -13.89 22.56
CA ALA A 192 -21.49 -14.55 23.84
C ALA A 192 -22.75 -14.02 24.56
N VAL A 193 -22.97 -12.70 24.53
CA VAL A 193 -24.19 -12.10 25.08
C VAL A 193 -25.43 -12.56 24.30
N ALA A 194 -25.36 -12.58 22.95
CA ALA A 194 -26.46 -13.08 22.14
C ALA A 194 -26.79 -14.54 22.46
N GLN A 195 -25.77 -15.40 22.60
CA GLN A 195 -25.94 -16.80 22.96
C GLN A 195 -26.51 -16.96 24.38
N GLU A 196 -26.10 -16.12 25.34
CA GLU A 196 -26.68 -16.11 26.68
C GLU A 196 -28.17 -15.74 26.62
N GLN A 197 -28.56 -14.75 25.81
CA GLN A 197 -29.97 -14.37 25.63
C GLN A 197 -30.77 -15.47 24.95
N GLU A 198 -30.23 -16.13 23.93
CA GLU A 198 -30.87 -17.30 23.29
C GLU A 198 -31.10 -18.44 24.30
N MET A 199 -30.09 -18.74 25.13
CA MET A 199 -30.21 -19.77 26.16
C MET A 199 -31.23 -19.38 27.24
N ARG A 200 -31.28 -18.11 27.65
CA ARG A 200 -32.32 -17.62 28.58
C ARG A 200 -33.72 -17.76 27.99
N ALA A 201 -33.91 -17.40 26.72
CA ALA A 201 -35.18 -17.57 26.02
C ALA A 201 -35.58 -19.05 25.94
N LEU A 202 -34.62 -19.94 25.65
CA LEU A 202 -34.84 -21.39 25.62
C LEU A 202 -35.27 -21.94 27.00
N VAL A 203 -34.61 -21.50 28.09
CA VAL A 203 -35.01 -21.89 29.45
C VAL A 203 -36.42 -21.42 29.77
N GLN A 204 -36.79 -20.20 29.37
CA GLN A 204 -38.16 -19.70 29.54
C GLN A 204 -39.18 -20.50 28.74
N GLU A 205 -38.88 -20.85 27.49
CA GLU A 205 -39.75 -21.70 26.65
C GLU A 205 -39.95 -23.09 27.29
N MET A 206 -38.88 -23.71 27.77
CA MET A 206 -38.96 -25.00 28.45
C MET A 206 -39.74 -24.92 29.76
N ASN A 207 -39.55 -23.85 30.54
CA ASN A 207 -40.33 -23.61 31.75
C ASN A 207 -41.82 -23.44 31.44
N ALA A 208 -42.17 -22.73 30.35
CA ALA A 208 -43.56 -22.61 29.91
C ALA A 208 -44.16 -23.99 29.59
N LYS A 209 -43.42 -24.87 28.89
CA LYS A 209 -43.84 -26.25 28.62
C LYS A 209 -44.03 -27.07 29.89
N VAL A 210 -43.16 -26.90 30.90
CA VAL A 210 -43.31 -27.56 32.20
C VAL A 210 -44.56 -27.07 32.92
N ILE A 211 -44.85 -25.77 32.88
CA ILE A 211 -46.06 -25.19 33.47
C ILE A 211 -47.31 -25.71 32.75
N GLU A 212 -47.30 -25.76 31.42
CA GLU A 212 -48.39 -26.33 30.61
C GLU A 212 -48.66 -27.79 31.00
N ALA A 213 -47.62 -28.63 31.03
CA ALA A 213 -47.75 -30.04 31.44
C ALA A 213 -48.24 -30.18 32.91
N ARG A 214 -47.81 -29.28 33.81
CA ARG A 214 -48.32 -29.25 35.19
C ARG A 214 -49.78 -28.82 35.26
N ALA A 215 -50.23 -27.92 34.39
CA ALA A 215 -51.61 -27.43 34.35
C ALA A 215 -52.61 -28.51 33.89
N ASP A 216 -52.14 -29.53 33.16
CA ASP A 216 -52.98 -30.67 32.78
C ASP A 216 -53.35 -31.56 33.98
N VAL A 217 -52.54 -31.61 35.05
CA VAL A 217 -52.84 -32.40 36.25
C VAL A 217 -54.10 -31.87 36.98
N PRO A 218 -54.21 -30.57 37.33
CA PRO A 218 -55.44 -30.02 37.88
C PRO A 218 -56.65 -30.17 36.97
N ARG A 219 -56.47 -30.03 35.65
CA ARG A 219 -57.56 -30.22 34.67
C ARG A 219 -58.08 -31.66 34.69
N ALA A 220 -57.19 -32.64 34.63
CA ALA A 220 -57.54 -34.05 34.73
C ALA A 220 -58.18 -34.39 36.09
N LEU A 221 -57.70 -33.80 37.18
CA LEU A 221 -58.27 -33.96 38.52
C LEU A 221 -59.70 -33.38 38.61
N ALA A 222 -59.92 -32.20 38.03
CA ALA A 222 -61.23 -31.57 37.95
C ALA A 222 -62.21 -32.37 37.08
N GLU A 223 -61.71 -33.03 36.03
CA GLU A 223 -62.49 -33.92 35.18
C GLU A 223 -62.82 -35.25 35.89
N ALA A 224 -61.89 -35.82 36.66
CA ALA A 224 -62.12 -36.99 37.51
C ALA A 224 -63.19 -36.74 38.58
N LEU A 225 -63.19 -35.54 39.18
CA LEU A 225 -64.23 -35.09 40.13
C LEU A 225 -65.61 -34.91 39.45
N ARG A 226 -65.67 -34.35 38.25
CA ARG A 226 -66.94 -34.16 37.50
C ARG A 226 -67.52 -35.47 36.97
N SER A 227 -66.67 -36.37 36.48
CA SER A 227 -67.07 -37.68 35.95
C SER A 227 -67.44 -38.69 37.04
N GLY A 228 -67.25 -38.35 38.32
CA GLY A 228 -67.58 -39.20 39.46
C GLY A 228 -66.56 -40.30 39.76
N ASN A 229 -65.41 -40.29 39.06
CA ASN A 229 -64.31 -41.24 39.26
C ASN A 229 -63.48 -40.95 40.52
N MET A 230 -63.65 -39.77 41.13
CA MET A 230 -63.03 -39.38 42.40
C MET A 230 -64.08 -38.73 43.31
N GLY A 231 -64.16 -39.18 44.57
CA GLY A 231 -65.09 -38.62 45.55
C GLY A 231 -64.52 -37.39 46.29
N ALA A 232 -65.41 -36.56 46.85
CA ALA A 232 -65.00 -35.38 47.64
C ALA A 232 -64.10 -35.77 48.83
N ILE A 233 -64.37 -36.90 49.48
CA ILE A 233 -63.56 -37.42 50.59
C ILE A 233 -62.14 -37.80 50.12
N ASP A 234 -61.99 -38.35 48.92
CA ASP A 234 -60.70 -38.74 48.36
C ASP A 234 -59.86 -37.53 47.95
N PHE A 235 -60.49 -36.47 47.44
CA PHE A 235 -59.82 -35.19 47.17
C PHE A 235 -59.29 -34.53 48.45
N TYR A 236 -60.09 -34.48 49.51
CA TYR A 236 -59.62 -33.94 50.80
C TYR A 236 -58.49 -34.78 51.42
N ARG A 237 -58.49 -36.10 51.24
CA ARG A 237 -57.37 -36.96 51.65
C ARG A 237 -56.10 -36.66 50.84
N LEU A 238 -56.21 -36.48 49.52
CA LEU A 238 -55.09 -36.09 48.67
C LEU A 238 -54.48 -34.76 49.15
N GLN A 239 -55.33 -33.76 49.38
CA GLN A 239 -54.91 -32.44 49.85
C GLN A 239 -54.22 -32.47 51.22
N ASN A 240 -54.69 -33.33 52.13
CA ASN A 240 -54.04 -33.53 53.43
C ASN A 240 -52.65 -34.18 53.28
N ILE A 241 -52.52 -35.19 52.41
CA ILE A 241 -51.23 -35.84 52.15
C ILE A 241 -50.24 -34.84 51.51
N GLU A 242 -50.70 -34.01 50.56
CA GLU A 242 -49.86 -32.95 49.98
C GLU A 242 -49.41 -31.94 51.04
N SER A 243 -50.30 -31.54 51.94
CA SER A 243 -50.02 -30.60 53.02
C SER A 243 -49.00 -31.17 54.02
N ASP A 244 -49.17 -32.44 54.43
CA ASP A 244 -48.21 -33.15 55.27
C ASP A 244 -46.84 -33.30 54.58
N THR A 245 -46.84 -33.56 53.28
CA THR A 245 -45.62 -33.69 52.48
C THR A 245 -44.89 -32.35 52.33
N ALA A 246 -45.62 -31.25 52.14
CA ALA A 246 -45.06 -29.90 52.10
C ALA A 246 -44.49 -29.50 53.47
N MET A 247 -45.22 -29.78 54.56
CA MET A 247 -44.75 -29.53 55.92
C MET A 247 -43.46 -30.33 56.22
N ARG A 248 -43.40 -31.60 55.81
CA ARG A 248 -42.19 -32.43 55.95
C ARG A 248 -41.01 -31.91 55.13
N ARG A 249 -41.22 -31.47 53.88
CA ARG A 249 -40.15 -30.88 53.04
C ARG A 249 -39.58 -29.59 53.65
N ASN A 250 -40.45 -28.73 54.17
CA ASN A 250 -40.04 -27.48 54.85
C ASN A 250 -39.25 -27.75 56.14
N ILE A 251 -39.64 -28.77 56.92
CA ILE A 251 -38.93 -29.17 58.14
C ILE A 251 -37.59 -29.86 57.83
N ALA A 252 -37.51 -30.63 56.73
CA ALA A 252 -36.30 -31.31 56.29
C ALA A 252 -35.26 -30.37 55.64
N GLY A 253 -35.60 -29.11 55.35
CA GLY A 253 -34.67 -28.09 54.86
C GLY A 253 -34.32 -28.19 53.36
N GLU A 254 -35.12 -28.89 52.55
CA GLU A 254 -34.84 -29.06 51.11
C GLU A 254 -34.97 -27.77 50.28
N ASP A 255 -35.53 -26.69 50.82
CA ASP A 255 -35.68 -25.40 50.11
C ASP A 255 -34.42 -24.54 50.06
N SER A 256 -33.25 -25.03 50.54
CA SER A 256 -32.00 -24.27 50.59
C SER A 256 -30.90 -24.74 49.62
N ARG A 257 -31.26 -25.35 48.49
CA ARG A 257 -30.32 -25.71 47.41
C ARG A 257 -30.85 -25.37 46.02
N ASN A 258 -31.19 -24.11 45.79
CA ASN A 258 -31.39 -23.63 44.42
C ASN A 258 -30.99 -22.15 44.27
N ASP A 259 -29.73 -21.86 44.59
CA ASP A 259 -29.05 -20.64 44.15
C ASP A 259 -27.66 -21.03 43.62
N ILE A 260 -27.60 -21.34 42.32
CA ILE A 260 -26.40 -21.24 41.47
C ILE A 260 -26.83 -20.56 40.18
#